data_AF-A0A8T4TK37-F1
#
_entry.id   AF-A0A8T4TK37-F1
#
_cell.length_a   1.000
_cell.length_b   1.000
_cell.length_c   1.000
_cell.angle_alpha   90.00
_cell.angle_beta   90.00
_cell.angle_gamma   90.00
#
_symmetry.space_group_name_H-M   'P 1'
#
loop_
_entity.id
_entity.type
_entity.pdbx_description
1 polymer ?
#
loop_
_entity_poly.entity_id
_entity_poly.type
_entity_poly.pdbx_seq_one_letter_code
_entity_poly.pdbx_strand_id
1 'polypeptide(L)'
;MKTWEGVVSDAVLLGLEEANFSVQASGNMSNAKINLPASDDINIKLEGEKISSKYSIEYLRKIMKGAKLADNAYLYIGNDYPLKIEYRIRDKMSLQFILAPRVKND
;
A
#
# COMPACT_ATOMS: atom_id res chain seq x y z
N MET A 1 -18.40 -20.58 3.57
CA MET A 1 -17.19 -19.74 3.68
C MET A 1 -17.64 -18.31 3.96
N LYS A 2 -17.66 -17.88 5.23
CA LYS A 2 -18.15 -16.54 5.63
C LYS A 2 -17.08 -15.50 5.26
N THR A 3 -17.39 -14.61 4.32
CA THR A 3 -16.52 -13.52 3.90
C THR A 3 -16.67 -12.34 4.87
N TRP A 4 -15.54 -11.88 5.41
CA TRP A 4 -15.44 -10.86 6.48
C TRP A 4 -15.55 -9.43 5.93
N GLU A 5 -16.35 -9.22 4.90
CA GLU A 5 -16.38 -7.95 4.14
C GLU A 5 -17.01 -6.77 4.91
N GLY A 6 -17.48 -6.97 6.15
CA GLY A 6 -18.13 -5.93 6.97
C GLY A 6 -17.29 -5.34 8.12
N VAL A 7 -16.03 -5.73 8.30
CA VAL A 7 -15.29 -5.40 9.54
C VAL A 7 -14.26 -4.26 9.35
N VAL A 8 -13.82 -3.99 8.12
CA VAL A 8 -12.73 -3.05 7.80
C VAL A 8 -13.10 -2.21 6.56
N SER A 9 -12.76 -0.91 6.55
CA SER A 9 -13.00 0.08 5.48
C SER A 9 -12.78 -0.42 4.03
N ASP A 10 -13.43 0.20 3.04
CA ASP A 10 -13.17 -0.02 1.60
C ASP A 10 -11.80 0.49 1.10
N ALA A 11 -11.05 1.15 1.97
CA ALA A 11 -9.78 1.78 1.65
C ALA A 11 -8.80 1.75 2.83
N VAL A 12 -7.51 1.68 2.50
CA VAL A 12 -6.41 1.77 3.44
C VAL A 12 -5.70 3.10 3.28
N LEU A 13 -5.22 3.66 4.39
CA LEU A 13 -4.25 4.74 4.41
C LEU A 13 -2.85 4.11 4.44
N LEU A 14 -2.07 4.38 3.40
CA LEU A 14 -0.66 4.01 3.33
C LEU A 14 0.16 5.23 3.71
N GLY A 15 1.14 5.07 4.59
CA GLY A 15 1.98 6.20 5.00
C GLY A 15 3.42 5.82 5.32
N LEU A 16 4.31 6.81 5.18
CA LEU A 16 5.73 6.73 5.50
C LEU A 16 6.09 7.89 6.43
N GLU A 17 6.70 7.59 7.56
CA GLU A 17 7.15 8.55 8.57
C GLU A 17 8.30 7.89 9.35
N GLU A 18 9.39 8.60 9.63
CA GLU A 18 10.50 8.11 10.47
C GLU A 18 11.02 6.69 10.09
N ALA A 19 11.21 6.42 8.79
CA ALA A 19 11.63 5.10 8.29
C ALA A 19 10.69 3.94 8.70
N ASN A 20 9.40 4.24 8.90
CA ASN A 20 8.36 3.27 9.17
C ASN A 20 7.25 3.37 8.12
N PHE A 21 6.91 2.25 7.52
CA PHE A 21 5.77 2.12 6.62
C PHE A 21 4.54 1.67 7.41
N SER A 22 3.44 2.42 7.30
CA SER A 22 2.19 2.10 7.98
C SER A 22 1.08 1.79 7.00
N VAL A 23 0.29 0.77 7.33
CA VAL A 23 -0.96 0.41 6.64
C VAL A 23 -2.08 0.50 7.66
N GLN A 24 -3.01 1.41 7.44
CA GLN A 24 -4.11 1.69 8.36
C GLN A 24 -5.44 1.49 7.63
N ALA A 25 -6.40 0.85 8.28
CA ALA A 25 -7.75 0.69 7.76
C ALA A 25 -8.77 0.95 8.88
N SER A 26 -9.77 1.79 8.59
CA SER A 26 -10.78 2.19 9.59
C SER A 26 -12.18 1.84 9.09
N GLY A 27 -12.79 0.81 9.68
CA GLY A 27 -14.17 0.41 9.43
C GLY A 27 -15.11 0.88 10.55
N ASN A 28 -16.42 0.68 10.36
CA ASN A 28 -17.44 1.11 11.32
C ASN A 28 -17.33 0.41 12.69
N MET A 29 -16.83 -0.83 12.72
CA MET A 29 -16.75 -1.63 13.95
C MET A 29 -15.32 -1.82 14.45
N SER A 30 -14.31 -1.63 13.60
CA SER A 30 -12.91 -1.85 13.99
C SER A 30 -11.93 -1.06 13.14
N ASN A 31 -10.81 -0.70 13.76
CA ASN A 31 -9.65 -0.11 13.10
C ASN A 31 -8.49 -1.10 13.20
N ALA A 32 -7.73 -1.22 12.12
CA ALA A 32 -6.49 -1.99 12.06
C ALA A 32 -5.34 -1.09 11.64
N LYS A 33 -4.20 -1.20 12.33
CA LYS A 33 -2.96 -0.50 11.98
C LYS A 33 -1.81 -1.48 12.06
N ILE A 34 -1.03 -1.55 10.99
CA ILE A 34 0.22 -2.32 10.92
C ILE A 34 1.35 -1.32 10.69
N ASN A 35 2.41 -1.45 11.46
CA ASN A 35 3.65 -0.69 11.29
C ASN A 35 4.74 -1.66 10.84
N LEU A 36 5.48 -1.25 9.81
CA LEU A 36 6.55 -2.00 9.16
C LEU A 36 7.79 -1.09 9.20
N PRO A 37 8.55 -1.12 10.31
CA PRO A 37 9.79 -0.36 10.40
C PRO A 37 10.82 -0.89 9.40
N ALA A 38 11.75 -0.03 8.99
CA ALA A 38 12.88 -0.43 8.16
C ALA A 38 13.63 -1.59 8.82
N SER A 39 14.01 -2.58 8.01
CA SER A 39 14.71 -3.79 8.41
C SER A 39 15.50 -4.34 7.22
N ASP A 40 16.19 -5.47 7.40
CA ASP A 40 16.99 -6.09 6.33
C ASP A 40 16.15 -6.40 5.06
N ASP A 41 14.87 -6.77 5.24
CA ASP A 41 13.95 -7.08 4.14
C ASP A 41 13.09 -5.86 3.70
N ILE A 42 13.16 -4.74 4.42
CA ILE A 42 12.30 -3.57 4.20
C ILE A 42 13.17 -2.32 4.07
N ASN A 43 13.48 -1.93 2.83
CA ASN A 43 14.17 -0.69 2.54
C ASN A 43 13.17 0.45 2.33
N ILE A 44 13.28 1.50 3.16
CA ILE A 44 12.43 2.68 3.08
C ILE A 44 13.31 3.90 2.77
N LYS A 45 12.93 4.65 1.74
CA LYS A 45 13.48 5.96 1.41
C LYS A 45 12.35 6.97 1.43
N LEU A 46 12.53 8.03 2.21
CA LEU A 46 11.55 9.09 2.38
C LEU A 46 12.22 10.43 2.04
N GLU A 47 11.63 11.16 1.12
CA GLU A 47 11.97 12.55 0.84
C GLU A 47 10.94 13.45 1.54
N GLY A 48 11.37 14.24 2.52
CA GLY A 48 10.50 15.04 3.39
C GLY A 48 10.22 14.38 4.75
N GLU A 49 9.25 14.92 5.49
CA GLU A 49 8.97 14.50 6.87
C GLU A 49 7.95 13.36 6.95
N LYS A 50 6.89 13.44 6.14
CA LYS A 50 5.76 12.50 6.19
C LYS A 50 5.02 12.41 4.87
N ILE A 51 4.67 11.19 4.48
CA ILE A 51 3.82 10.91 3.33
C ILE A 51 2.64 10.07 3.78
N SER A 52 1.44 10.39 3.29
CA SER A 52 0.24 9.62 3.55
C SER A 52 -0.78 9.77 2.42
N SER A 53 -1.40 8.66 2.00
CA SER A 53 -2.48 8.68 1.01
C SER A 53 -3.40 7.47 1.12
N LYS A 54 -4.66 7.67 0.73
CA LYS A 54 -5.72 6.66 0.87
C LYS A 54 -5.95 5.94 -0.45
N TYR A 55 -6.01 4.61 -0.44
CA TYR A 55 -6.18 3.78 -1.63
C TYR A 55 -7.22 2.69 -1.40
N SER A 56 -7.92 2.29 -2.46
CA SER A 56 -8.97 1.26 -2.36
C SER A 56 -8.38 -0.13 -2.13
N ILE A 57 -8.93 -0.86 -1.15
CA ILE A 57 -8.51 -2.23 -0.85
C ILE A 57 -8.82 -3.17 -2.01
N GLU A 58 -9.94 -2.96 -2.71
CA GLU A 58 -10.35 -3.81 -3.84
C GLU A 58 -9.28 -3.83 -4.95
N TYR A 59 -8.80 -2.64 -5.35
CA TYR A 59 -7.77 -2.52 -6.38
C TYR A 59 -6.42 -3.03 -5.88
N LEU A 60 -6.03 -2.73 -4.64
CA LEU A 60 -4.81 -3.26 -4.05
C LEU A 60 -4.81 -4.81 -4.03
N ARG A 61 -5.94 -5.44 -3.68
CA ARG A 61 -6.08 -6.90 -3.70
C ARG A 61 -5.91 -7.49 -5.11
N LYS A 62 -6.39 -6.80 -6.14
CA LYS A 62 -6.17 -7.20 -7.55
C LYS A 62 -4.70 -7.10 -7.92
N ILE A 63 -4.03 -6.00 -7.55
CA ILE A 63 -2.62 -5.75 -7.83
C ILE A 63 -1.71 -6.77 -7.11
N MET A 64 -2.00 -7.07 -5.84
CA MET A 64 -1.24 -8.03 -5.02
C MET A 64 -1.15 -9.43 -5.62
N LYS A 65 -2.04 -9.81 -6.55
CA LYS A 65 -1.92 -11.07 -7.29
C LYS A 65 -0.61 -11.16 -8.08
N GLY A 66 -0.06 -10.03 -8.50
CA GLY A 66 1.23 -9.91 -9.18
C GLY A 66 2.44 -10.24 -8.29
N ALA A 67 2.29 -10.23 -6.96
CA ALA A 67 3.38 -10.54 -6.03
C ALA A 67 3.93 -11.96 -6.19
N LYS A 68 3.16 -12.88 -6.81
CA LYS A 68 3.64 -14.25 -7.11
C LYS A 68 4.72 -14.30 -8.19
N LEU A 69 4.92 -13.20 -8.92
CA LEU A 69 5.80 -13.17 -10.08
C LEU A 69 7.22 -12.71 -9.72
N ALA A 70 7.41 -12.02 -8.60
CA ALA A 70 8.67 -11.40 -8.21
C ALA A 70 8.95 -11.58 -6.72
N ASP A 71 10.23 -11.67 -6.35
CA ASP A 71 10.66 -11.77 -4.95
C ASP A 71 10.41 -10.47 -4.18
N ASN A 72 10.47 -9.33 -4.88
CA ASN A 72 10.35 -7.99 -4.30
C ASN A 72 9.22 -7.19 -4.95
N ALA A 73 8.57 -6.36 -4.12
CA ALA A 73 7.63 -5.34 -4.56
C ALA A 73 8.21 -3.94 -4.24
N TYR A 74 8.16 -3.04 -5.22
CA TYR A 74 8.60 -1.66 -5.05
C TYR A 74 7.37 -0.75 -5.02
N LEU A 75 7.18 -0.05 -3.91
CA LEU A 75 6.09 0.89 -3.71
C LEU A 75 6.63 2.31 -3.79
N TYR A 76 5.97 3.16 -4.57
CA TYR A 76 6.25 4.59 -4.62
C TYR A 76 5.00 5.33 -4.21
N ILE A 77 5.07 5.98 -3.05
CA ILE A 77 3.95 6.65 -2.39
C ILE A 77 4.27 8.13 -2.35
N GLY A 78 3.27 8.97 -2.60
CA GLY A 78 3.35 10.43 -2.45
C GLY A 78 2.07 10.96 -1.81
N ASN A 79 2.11 12.20 -1.31
CA ASN A 79 0.93 12.87 -0.78
C ASN A 79 -0.03 13.22 -1.93
N ASP A 80 -1.27 12.75 -1.84
CA ASP A 80 -2.32 12.90 -2.86
C ASP A 80 -1.84 12.54 -4.28
N TYR A 81 -0.89 11.60 -4.36
CA TYR A 81 -0.26 11.18 -5.60
C TYR A 81 -0.60 9.72 -5.93
N PRO A 82 -0.71 9.35 -7.23
CA PRO A 82 -0.90 7.96 -7.62
C PRO A 82 0.16 7.04 -7.02
N LEU A 83 -0.31 5.97 -6.38
CA LEU A 83 0.55 4.89 -5.93
C LEU A 83 1.06 4.13 -7.14
N LYS A 84 2.39 4.00 -7.25
CA LYS A 84 3.02 3.10 -8.20
C LYS A 84 3.49 1.84 -7.48
N ILE A 85 3.10 0.67 -7.99
CA ILE A 85 3.58 -0.63 -7.52
C ILE A 85 4.29 -1.31 -8.68
N GLU A 86 5.51 -1.77 -8.44
CA GLU A 86 6.33 -2.46 -9.44
C GLU A 86 6.75 -3.84 -8.92
N TYR A 87 6.54 -4.87 -9.76
CA TYR A 87 7.09 -6.21 -9.58
C TYR A 87 8.16 -6.44 -10.65
N ARG A 88 9.41 -6.65 -10.24
CA ARG A 88 10.54 -6.88 -11.15
C ARG A 88 10.84 -8.36 -11.27
N ILE A 89 10.57 -8.94 -12.44
CA ILE A 89 10.87 -10.33 -12.74
C ILE A 89 12.27 -10.36 -13.36
N ARG A 90 13.23 -10.90 -12.60
CA ARG A 90 14.64 -10.93 -12.98
C ARG A 90 14.83 -11.44 -14.41
N ASP A 91 15.57 -10.68 -15.21
CA ASP A 91 15.96 -10.99 -16.60
C ASP A 91 14.81 -11.29 -17.57
N LYS A 92 13.59 -10.83 -17.25
CA LYS A 92 12.42 -11.06 -18.11
C LYS A 92 11.64 -9.79 -18.39
N MET A 93 10.96 -9.24 -17.37
CA MET A 93 10.08 -8.08 -17.53
C MET A 93 9.79 -7.40 -16.19
N SER A 94 9.27 -6.18 -16.24
CA SER A 94 8.64 -5.52 -15.09
C SER A 94 7.14 -5.39 -15.30
N LEU A 95 6.38 -5.56 -14.22
CA LEU A 95 4.95 -5.31 -14.18
C LEU A 95 4.68 -4.12 -13.27
N GLN A 96 4.09 -3.07 -13.85
CA GLN A 96 3.83 -1.80 -13.15
C GLN A 96 2.33 -1.52 -13.09
N PHE A 97 1.87 -1.14 -11.90
CA PHE A 97 0.51 -0.67 -11.66
C PHE A 97 0.54 0.77 -11.16
N ILE A 98 -0.41 1.57 -11.63
CA ILE A 98 -0.68 2.92 -11.14
C ILE A 98 -2.09 2.93 -10.54
N LEU A 99 -2.21 3.34 -9.29
CA LEU A 99 -3.47 3.42 -8.57
C LEU A 99 -3.68 4.84 -8.04
N ALA A 100 -4.70 5.51 -8.56
CA ALA A 100 -5.06 6.84 -8.10
C ALA A 100 -5.46 6.82 -6.61
N PRO A 101 -5.10 7.85 -5.83
CA PRO A 101 -5.56 7.99 -4.46
C PRO A 101 -7.07 8.24 -4.44
N ARG A 102 -7.74 7.81 -3.38
CA ARG A 102 -9.10 8.25 -3.08
C ARG A 102 -9.02 9.67 -2.51
N VAL A 103 -9.79 10.57 -3.09
CA VAL A 103 -9.97 11.93 -2.60
C VAL A 103 -10.51 11.86 -1.16
N LYS A 104 -9.98 12.71 -0.27
CA LYS A 104 -10.69 13.03 0.98
C LYS A 104 -11.96 13.76 0.55
N ASN A 105 -13.09 13.06 0.51
CA ASN A 105 -14.35 13.75 0.67
C ASN A 105 -14.41 14.09 2.16
N ASP A 106 -14.19 15.37 2.47
CA ASP A 106 -14.54 15.95 3.78
C ASP A 106 -16.02 15.72 4.09
#